data_AF-A0A8D2LJQ5-F1
#
_entry.id   AF-A0A8D2LJQ5-F1
#
_cell.length_a   1.000
_cell.length_b   1.000
_cell.length_c   1.000
_cell.angle_alpha   90.00
_cell.angle_beta   90.00
_cell.angle_gamma   90.00
#
_symmetry.space_group_name_H-M   'P 1'
#
loop_
_entity.id
_entity.type
_entity.pdbx_description
1 polymer ?
#
loop_
_entity_poly.entity_id
_entity_poly.type
_entity_poly.pdbx_seq_one_letter_code
_entity_poly.pdbx_strand_id
1 'polypeptide(L)'
;METVDSRLSVSATLEALNALLREQAGDGARGSVWFKESSARNLRGRDFLAPQAALRAMFADGQVPNGIIDRVCSLKCPGVPPIQSCQKDPAGLTVQLNRPAVFEQILKGIHMYVKSPQIAHGQSILLNCVPLHGHKGLNSLILSQLRAILVTDHLMGMLQAQGLVDGTFLIQVAYAFSSLHVIPTTSL
;
A
#
# COMPACT_ATOMS: atom_id res chain seq x y z
N MET A 1 21.95 -19.94 -12.05
CA MET A 1 21.91 -18.81 -11.11
C MET A 1 20.45 -18.55 -10.82
N GLU A 2 19.92 -19.15 -9.75
CA GLU A 2 18.51 -19.03 -9.38
C GLU A 2 18.28 -17.59 -8.93
N THR A 3 17.56 -16.82 -9.74
CA THR A 3 17.01 -15.55 -9.30
C THR A 3 16.00 -15.89 -8.22
N VAL A 4 16.34 -15.62 -6.96
CA VAL A 4 15.35 -15.64 -5.88
C VAL A 4 14.28 -14.63 -6.30
N ASP A 5 13.15 -15.14 -6.78
CA ASP A 5 12.00 -14.34 -7.23
C ASP A 5 11.53 -13.53 -6.03
N SER A 6 12.01 -12.29 -5.99
CA SER A 6 11.75 -11.37 -4.89
C SER A 6 10.33 -10.85 -5.04
N ARG A 7 9.55 -10.85 -3.95
CA ARG A 7 8.18 -10.32 -3.93
C ARG A 7 8.16 -8.92 -4.57
N LEU A 8 7.36 -8.75 -5.63
CA LEU A 8 7.16 -7.47 -6.27
C LEU A 8 6.55 -6.49 -5.26
N SER A 9 7.08 -5.28 -5.22
CA SER A 9 6.66 -4.26 -4.27
C SER A 9 6.52 -2.90 -4.93
N VAL A 10 5.42 -2.21 -4.61
CA VAL A 10 5.23 -0.81 -5.00
C VAL A 10 6.32 0.06 -4.38
N SER A 11 6.70 -0.16 -3.12
CA SER A 11 7.75 0.65 -2.47
C SER A 11 9.10 0.51 -3.18
N ALA A 12 9.53 -0.73 -3.46
CA ALA A 12 10.77 -1.01 -4.18
C ALA A 12 10.76 -0.37 -5.58
N THR A 13 9.61 -0.42 -6.26
CA THR A 13 9.42 0.22 -7.58
C THR A 13 9.61 1.73 -7.47
N LEU A 14 8.93 2.38 -6.52
CA LEU A 14 8.99 3.83 -6.34
C LEU A 14 10.38 4.30 -5.90
N GLU A 15 11.07 3.53 -5.07
CA GLU A 15 12.44 3.78 -4.64
C GLU A 15 13.41 3.67 -5.81
N ALA A 16 13.33 2.60 -6.61
CA ALA A 16 14.19 2.39 -7.76
C ALA A 16 13.99 3.46 -8.85
N LEU A 17 12.73 3.84 -9.11
CA LEU A 17 12.42 4.95 -10.02
C LEU A 17 12.98 6.28 -9.48
N ASN A 18 12.81 6.57 -8.19
CA ASN A 18 13.37 7.78 -7.60
C ASN A 18 14.90 7.81 -7.61
N ALA A 19 15.56 6.68 -7.34
CA ALA A 19 17.01 6.57 -7.39
C ALA A 19 17.54 6.88 -8.79
N LEU A 20 16.92 6.29 -9.82
CA LEU A 20 17.26 6.54 -11.22
C LEU A 20 17.07 8.00 -11.61
N LEU A 21 15.94 8.60 -11.20
CA LEU A 21 15.65 10.02 -11.44
C LEU A 21 16.68 10.95 -10.78
N ARG A 22 17.11 10.66 -9.55
CA ARG A 22 18.14 11.45 -8.85
C ARG A 22 19.51 11.33 -9.48
N GLU A 23 19.91 10.11 -9.86
CA GLU A 23 21.18 9.88 -10.56
C GLU A 23 21.25 10.68 -11.87
N GLN A 24 20.12 10.84 -12.55
CA GLN A 24 20.02 11.68 -13.74
C GLN A 24 20.00 13.19 -13.47
N ALA A 25 19.45 13.61 -12.33
CA ALA A 25 19.44 15.01 -11.95
C ALA A 25 20.82 15.51 -11.44
N GLY A 26 21.71 14.59 -11.04
CA GLY A 26 23.05 14.92 -10.54
C GLY A 26 23.02 15.69 -9.21
N ASP A 27 24.13 16.38 -8.88
CA ASP A 27 24.27 17.16 -7.63
C ASP A 27 23.26 18.32 -7.49
N GLY A 28 22.55 18.67 -8.57
CA GLY A 28 21.48 19.67 -8.57
C GLY A 28 20.09 19.13 -8.18
N ALA A 29 19.97 17.82 -7.91
CA ALA A 29 18.70 17.16 -7.62
C ALA A 29 18.04 17.72 -6.35
N ARG A 30 16.83 18.26 -6.48
CA ARG A 30 16.04 18.73 -5.33
C ARG A 30 15.01 17.68 -4.92
N GLY A 31 15.41 16.76 -4.04
CA GLY A 31 14.48 15.87 -3.30
C GLY A 31 14.08 14.57 -4.01
N SER A 32 12.85 14.11 -3.78
CA SER A 32 12.21 12.96 -4.42
C SER A 32 11.04 13.41 -5.30
N VAL A 33 10.80 12.64 -6.36
CA VAL A 33 9.58 12.75 -7.16
C VAL A 33 8.54 11.83 -6.59
N TRP A 34 7.40 12.42 -6.26
CA TRP A 34 6.21 11.65 -5.93
C TRP A 34 5.59 11.12 -7.22
N PHE A 35 5.19 9.85 -7.19
CA PHE A 35 4.49 9.20 -8.29
C PHE A 35 3.03 9.00 -7.90
N LYS A 36 2.13 9.24 -8.86
CA LYS A 36 0.74 8.84 -8.76
C LYS A 36 0.59 7.41 -9.28
N GLU A 37 0.03 6.55 -8.45
CA GLU A 37 -0.55 5.30 -8.92
C GLU A 37 -1.79 5.59 -9.77
N SER A 38 -1.97 4.80 -10.82
CA SER A 38 -3.03 5.07 -11.79
C SER A 38 -4.38 4.57 -11.28
N SER A 39 -5.37 5.47 -11.24
CA SER A 39 -6.77 5.10 -11.00
C SER A 39 -7.30 4.14 -12.06
N ALA A 40 -8.37 3.39 -11.76
CA ALA A 40 -9.01 2.45 -12.71
C ALA A 40 -9.26 3.02 -14.12
N ARG A 41 -9.66 4.29 -14.24
CA ARG A 41 -9.92 4.97 -15.53
C ARG A 41 -8.65 5.18 -16.38
N ASN A 42 -7.48 5.23 -15.74
CA ASN A 42 -6.20 5.56 -16.36
C ASN A 42 -5.30 4.32 -16.56
N LEU A 43 -5.68 3.16 -16.01
CA LEU A 43 -4.93 1.92 -16.14
C LEU A 43 -4.80 1.46 -17.59
N ARG A 44 -5.60 1.93 -18.54
CA ARG A 44 -5.39 1.55 -19.96
C ARG A 44 -4.05 2.07 -20.51
N GLY A 45 -3.61 3.25 -20.07
CA GLY A 45 -2.44 3.91 -20.64
C GLY A 45 -1.19 3.92 -19.77
N ARG A 46 -1.31 3.70 -18.45
CA ARG A 46 -0.18 3.80 -17.51
C ARG A 46 -0.48 3.11 -16.17
N ASP A 47 0.58 2.76 -15.45
CA ASP A 47 0.50 2.23 -14.09
C ASP A 47 1.01 3.27 -13.09
N PHE A 48 2.09 3.98 -13.41
CA PHE A 48 2.61 5.10 -12.62
C PHE A 48 2.72 6.39 -13.45
N LEU A 49 2.60 7.54 -12.78
CA LEU A 49 2.84 8.86 -13.35
C LEU A 49 3.69 9.69 -12.40
N ALA A 50 4.88 10.12 -12.82
CA ALA A 50 5.58 11.23 -12.21
C ALA A 50 5.07 12.54 -12.85
N PRO A 51 4.34 13.40 -12.12
CA PRO A 51 3.73 14.58 -12.72
C PRO A 51 4.77 15.60 -13.19
N GLN A 52 4.48 16.32 -14.27
CA GLN A 52 5.39 17.33 -14.83
C GLN A 52 5.83 18.38 -13.81
N ALA A 53 4.94 18.79 -12.89
CA ALA A 53 5.27 19.73 -11.83
C ALA A 53 6.32 19.17 -10.85
N ALA A 54 6.24 17.87 -10.54
CA ALA A 54 7.21 17.21 -9.67
C ALA A 54 8.57 17.09 -10.37
N LEU A 55 8.56 16.73 -11.65
CA LEU A 55 9.76 16.61 -12.48
C LEU A 55 10.46 17.97 -12.63
N ARG A 56 9.70 19.05 -12.87
CA ARG A 56 10.22 20.42 -12.94
C ARG A 56 10.90 20.88 -11.65
N ALA A 57 10.37 20.47 -10.49
CA ALA A 57 10.96 20.83 -9.21
C ALA A 57 12.32 20.13 -8.98
N MET A 58 12.50 18.93 -9.53
CA MET A 58 13.69 18.11 -9.32
C MET A 58 14.83 18.44 -10.28
N PHE A 59 14.54 18.72 -11.56
CA PHE A 59 15.56 19.04 -12.56
C PHE A 59 15.79 20.55 -12.68
N ALA A 60 17.04 20.99 -12.61
CA ALA A 60 17.42 22.41 -12.59
C ALA A 60 16.87 23.22 -13.78
N ASP A 61 16.90 22.62 -14.98
CA ASP A 61 16.37 23.24 -16.21
C ASP A 61 14.86 23.05 -16.39
N GLY A 62 14.18 22.46 -15.40
CA GLY A 62 12.75 22.14 -15.45
C GLY A 62 12.39 21.06 -16.49
N GLN A 63 13.38 20.42 -17.11
CA GLN A 63 13.22 19.44 -18.16
C GLN A 63 13.79 18.09 -17.75
N VAL A 64 13.09 17.03 -18.10
CA VAL A 64 13.55 15.67 -17.86
C VAL A 64 14.62 15.32 -18.91
N PRO A 65 15.83 14.88 -18.50
CA PRO A 65 16.93 14.56 -19.43
C PRO A 65 16.56 13.52 -20.49
N ASN A 66 17.23 13.62 -21.64
CA ASN A 66 17.13 12.61 -22.71
C ASN A 66 17.80 11.31 -22.25
N GLY A 67 17.24 10.16 -22.64
CA GLY A 67 17.72 8.83 -22.22
C GLY A 67 17.10 8.26 -20.93
N ILE A 68 16.35 9.06 -20.16
CA ILE A 68 15.68 8.55 -18.96
C ILE A 68 14.67 7.44 -19.27
N ILE A 69 14.02 7.52 -20.44
CA ILE A 69 13.03 6.56 -20.91
C ILE A 69 13.71 5.20 -21.04
N ASP A 70 14.84 5.13 -21.74
CA ASP A 70 15.58 3.90 -21.98
C ASP A 70 16.12 3.31 -20.68
N ARG A 71 16.60 4.18 -19.77
CA ARG A 71 17.05 3.75 -18.43
C ARG A 71 15.89 3.16 -17.61
N VAL A 72 14.72 3.79 -17.61
CA VAL A 72 13.54 3.29 -16.89
C VAL A 72 13.08 1.97 -17.50
N CYS A 73 13.01 1.84 -18.83
CA CYS A 73 12.66 0.59 -19.50
C CYS A 73 13.68 -0.53 -19.25
N SER A 74 14.96 -0.18 -19.01
CA SER A 74 16.04 -1.13 -18.74
C SER A 74 16.20 -1.46 -17.25
N LEU A 75 15.39 -0.88 -16.36
CA LEU A 75 15.50 -1.05 -14.91
C LEU A 75 15.24 -2.51 -14.53
N LYS A 76 16.25 -3.15 -13.91
CA LYS A 76 16.18 -4.51 -13.39
C LYS A 76 16.72 -4.52 -11.96
N CYS A 77 15.80 -4.49 -11.00
CA CYS A 77 16.13 -4.55 -9.58
C CYS A 77 15.21 -5.55 -8.88
N PRO A 78 15.68 -6.25 -7.82
CA PRO A 78 14.82 -7.12 -7.02
C PRO A 78 13.56 -6.38 -6.52
N GLY A 79 12.40 -7.02 -6.64
CA GLY A 79 11.13 -6.45 -6.22
C GLY A 79 10.53 -5.38 -7.16
N VAL A 80 11.23 -5.00 -8.22
CA VAL A 80 10.71 -4.10 -9.27
C VAL A 80 10.07 -4.92 -10.38
N PRO A 81 8.79 -4.68 -10.72
CA PRO A 81 8.11 -5.38 -11.80
C PRO A 81 8.74 -5.04 -13.16
N PRO A 82 8.71 -5.98 -14.13
CA PRO A 82 9.16 -5.70 -15.49
C PRO A 82 8.39 -4.52 -16.09
N ILE A 83 9.12 -3.54 -16.60
CA ILE A 83 8.57 -2.34 -17.24
C ILE A 83 8.42 -2.61 -18.75
N GLN A 84 7.24 -2.34 -19.29
CA GLN A 84 6.94 -2.47 -20.72
C GLN A 84 7.31 -1.20 -21.48
N SER A 85 6.94 -0.04 -20.95
CA SER A 85 7.19 1.23 -21.62
C SER A 85 7.29 2.38 -20.62
N CYS A 86 7.97 3.42 -21.05
CA CYS A 86 8.07 4.70 -20.37
C CYS A 86 7.92 5.79 -21.42
N GLN A 87 7.11 6.82 -21.14
CA GLN A 87 6.86 7.91 -22.07
C GLN A 87 6.85 9.24 -21.35
N LYS A 88 7.31 10.28 -22.04
CA LYS A 88 7.12 11.68 -21.64
C LYS A 88 5.88 12.19 -22.38
N ASP A 89 4.92 12.69 -21.63
CA ASP A 89 3.73 13.35 -22.14
C ASP A 89 3.57 14.73 -21.45
N PRO A 90 2.60 15.57 -21.86
CA PRO A 90 2.37 16.85 -21.21
C PRO A 90 2.00 16.76 -19.71
N ALA A 91 1.49 15.61 -19.25
CA ALA A 91 1.16 15.36 -17.85
C ALA A 91 2.39 14.95 -17.02
N GLY A 92 3.44 14.45 -17.65
CA GLY A 92 4.74 14.14 -17.05
C GLY A 92 5.39 12.87 -17.62
N LEU A 93 5.98 12.06 -16.75
CA LEU A 93 6.61 10.80 -17.11
C LEU A 93 5.70 9.64 -16.71
N THR A 94 5.16 8.93 -17.70
CA THR A 94 4.30 7.77 -17.50
C THR A 94 5.09 6.48 -17.61
N VAL A 95 4.85 5.54 -16.70
CA VAL A 95 5.45 4.21 -16.71
C VAL A 95 4.35 3.18 -16.81
N GLN A 96 4.51 2.24 -17.74
CA GLN A 96 3.63 1.10 -17.92
C GLN A 96 4.42 -0.19 -17.66
N LEU A 97 3.87 -1.04 -16.82
CA LEU A 97 4.42 -2.35 -16.50
C LEU A 97 4.07 -3.34 -17.61
N ASN A 98 4.91 -4.36 -17.78
CA ASN A 98 4.55 -5.54 -18.54
C ASN A 98 3.58 -6.38 -17.72
N ARG A 99 2.29 -5.98 -17.76
CA ARG A 99 1.24 -6.58 -16.92
C ARG A 99 1.10 -8.09 -17.09
N PRO A 100 1.16 -8.66 -18.31
CA PRO A 100 1.16 -10.11 -18.46
C PRO A 100 2.30 -10.78 -17.68
N ALA A 101 3.53 -10.27 -17.79
CA ALA A 101 4.68 -10.82 -17.08
C ALA A 101 4.58 -10.61 -15.56
N VAL A 102 4.13 -9.43 -15.12
CA VAL A 102 3.88 -9.14 -13.69
C VAL A 102 2.84 -10.10 -13.12
N PHE A 103 1.72 -10.28 -13.84
CA PHE A 103 0.64 -11.15 -13.40
C PHE A 103 1.12 -12.60 -13.32
N GLU A 104 1.88 -13.08 -14.31
CA GLU A 104 2.49 -14.42 -14.28
C GLU A 104 3.43 -14.60 -13.08
N GLN A 105 4.30 -13.63 -12.79
CA GLN A 105 5.18 -13.67 -11.62
C GLN A 105 4.40 -13.70 -10.30
N ILE A 106 3.34 -12.88 -10.19
CA ILE A 106 2.48 -12.88 -9.00
C ILE A 106 1.79 -14.22 -8.83
N LEU A 107 1.26 -14.82 -9.91
CA LEU A 107 0.61 -16.13 -9.84
C LEU A 107 1.58 -17.24 -9.41
N LYS A 108 2.81 -17.24 -9.94
CA LYS A 108 3.86 -18.20 -9.51
C LYS A 108 4.23 -18.03 -8.05
N GLY A 109 4.28 -16.78 -7.58
CA GLY A 109 4.63 -16.41 -6.20
C GLY A 109 3.45 -16.14 -5.29
N ILE A 110 2.22 -16.58 -5.60
CA ILE A 110 0.99 -16.09 -4.94
C ILE A 110 1.03 -16.26 -3.42
N HIS A 111 1.66 -17.33 -2.96
CA HIS A 111 1.87 -17.64 -1.54
C HIS A 111 2.64 -16.52 -0.80
N MET A 112 3.51 -15.75 -1.47
CA MET A 112 4.25 -14.62 -0.89
C MET A 112 3.39 -13.38 -0.69
N TYR A 113 2.30 -13.25 -1.46
CA TYR A 113 1.39 -12.11 -1.41
C TYR A 113 0.18 -12.36 -0.50
N VAL A 114 -0.24 -13.62 -0.37
CA VAL A 114 -1.32 -14.01 0.56
C VAL A 114 -0.79 -14.25 1.98
N LYS A 115 0.52 -14.46 2.14
CA LYS A 115 1.14 -14.50 3.47
C LYS A 115 1.11 -13.10 4.08
N SER A 116 0.50 -13.04 5.26
CA SER A 116 0.57 -11.86 6.13
C SER A 116 2.04 -11.51 6.37
N PRO A 117 2.47 -10.26 6.13
CA PRO A 117 3.84 -9.86 6.43
C PRO A 117 4.11 -10.14 7.92
N GLN A 118 5.07 -11.00 8.21
CA GLN A 118 5.56 -11.18 9.57
C GLN A 118 6.30 -9.91 9.96
N ILE A 119 5.60 -9.00 10.62
CA ILE A 119 6.22 -7.82 11.18
C ILE A 119 6.92 -8.25 12.46
N ALA A 120 8.14 -7.75 12.65
CA ALA A 120 9.02 -8.13 13.74
C ALA A 120 8.28 -8.14 15.09
N HIS A 121 8.40 -9.24 15.82
CA HIS A 121 7.90 -9.38 17.18
C HIS A 121 8.37 -8.19 18.03
N GLY A 122 7.44 -7.51 18.71
CA GLY A 122 7.75 -6.44 19.67
C GLY A 122 7.14 -5.05 19.40
N GLN A 123 6.35 -4.87 18.34
CA GLN A 123 5.58 -3.63 18.16
C GLN A 123 4.21 -3.73 18.82
N SER A 124 3.95 -2.92 19.85
CA SER A 124 2.62 -2.78 20.45
C SER A 124 1.85 -1.68 19.72
N ILE A 125 0.71 -2.01 19.12
CA ILE A 125 -0.16 -1.05 18.43
C ILE A 125 -1.40 -0.79 19.28
N LEU A 126 -1.59 0.46 19.69
CA LEU A 126 -2.80 0.90 20.38
C LEU A 126 -3.79 1.50 19.38
N LEU A 127 -4.91 0.80 19.16
CA LEU A 127 -6.03 1.33 18.39
C LEU A 127 -7.02 2.04 19.33
N ASN A 128 -6.98 3.38 19.34
CA ASN A 128 -7.90 4.19 20.13
C ASN A 128 -9.24 4.39 19.39
N CYS A 129 -10.34 3.88 19.96
CA CYS A 129 -11.70 4.08 19.44
C CYS A 129 -12.51 4.95 20.41
N VAL A 130 -12.39 6.27 20.28
CA VAL A 130 -13.07 7.26 21.14
C VAL A 130 -14.58 7.00 21.29
N PRO A 131 -15.33 6.57 20.26
CA PRO A 131 -16.76 6.26 20.41
C PRO A 131 -17.09 5.12 21.39
N LEU A 132 -16.14 4.23 21.70
CA LEU A 132 -16.33 3.19 22.71
C LEU A 132 -16.17 3.72 24.13
N HIS A 133 -15.62 4.93 24.31
CA HIS A 133 -15.44 5.51 25.63
C HIS A 133 -16.80 5.91 26.23
N GLY A 134 -17.13 5.32 27.37
CA GLY A 134 -18.22 5.77 28.25
C GLY A 134 -19.65 5.63 27.70
N HIS A 135 -19.87 4.85 26.64
CA HIS A 135 -21.20 4.67 26.08
C HIS A 135 -22.06 3.70 26.89
N LYS A 136 -23.33 4.07 27.12
CA LYS A 136 -24.28 3.33 27.96
C LYS A 136 -25.12 2.29 27.20
N GLY A 137 -24.90 2.13 25.90
CA GLY A 137 -25.56 1.11 25.08
C GLY A 137 -25.53 1.41 23.58
N LEU A 138 -25.80 0.41 22.75
CA LEU A 138 -25.77 0.52 21.27
C LEU A 138 -26.81 1.51 20.72
N ASN A 139 -27.90 1.72 21.45
CA ASN A 139 -29.03 2.56 21.04
C ASN A 139 -28.72 4.07 21.08
N SER A 140 -27.61 4.50 21.67
CA SER A 140 -27.18 5.90 21.70
C SER A 140 -26.13 6.23 20.63
N LEU A 141 -25.71 5.25 19.82
CA LEU A 141 -24.68 5.44 18.81
C LEU A 141 -25.26 6.14 17.58
N ILE A 142 -24.59 7.21 17.14
CA ILE A 142 -24.85 7.81 15.83
C ILE A 142 -24.07 7.10 14.73
N LEU A 143 -24.49 7.25 13.48
CA LEU A 143 -23.90 6.55 12.33
C LEU A 143 -22.39 6.77 12.17
N SER A 144 -21.89 7.98 12.47
CA SER A 144 -20.45 8.28 12.41
C SER A 144 -19.64 7.52 13.48
N GLN A 145 -20.22 7.31 14.66
CA GLN A 145 -19.62 6.52 15.74
C GLN A 145 -19.61 5.03 15.40
N LEU A 146 -20.72 4.50 14.85
CA LEU A 146 -20.78 3.12 14.39
C LEU A 146 -19.74 2.84 13.30
N ARG A 147 -19.58 3.76 12.34
CA ARG A 147 -18.54 3.64 11.31
C ARG A 147 -17.14 3.58 11.91
N ALA A 148 -16.84 4.44 12.88
CA ALA A 148 -15.54 4.43 13.54
C ALA A 148 -15.30 3.11 14.28
N ILE A 149 -16.30 2.57 14.98
CA ILE A 149 -16.21 1.28 15.67
C ILE A 149 -15.94 0.14 14.68
N LEU A 150 -16.71 0.04 13.59
CA LEU A 150 -16.54 -1.01 12.58
C LEU A 150 -15.17 -0.94 11.89
N VAL A 151 -14.69 0.28 11.60
CA VAL A 151 -13.36 0.46 11.01
C VAL A 151 -12.28 0.04 12.01
N THR A 152 -12.39 0.41 13.29
CA THR A 152 -11.41 -0.01 14.30
C THR A 152 -11.40 -1.53 14.50
N ASP A 153 -12.58 -2.17 14.54
CA ASP A 153 -12.70 -3.62 14.67
C ASP A 153 -12.07 -4.35 13.48
N HIS A 154 -12.37 -3.91 12.26
CA HIS A 154 -11.77 -4.48 11.05
C HIS A 154 -10.24 -4.32 11.03
N LEU A 155 -9.73 -3.13 11.38
CA LEU A 155 -8.30 -2.88 11.48
C LEU A 155 -7.65 -3.79 12.52
N MET A 156 -8.28 -3.98 13.68
CA MET A 156 -7.79 -4.91 14.71
C MET A 156 -7.69 -6.33 14.15
N GLY A 157 -8.73 -6.83 13.48
CA GLY A 157 -8.71 -8.16 12.86
C GLY A 157 -7.58 -8.31 11.82
N MET A 158 -7.32 -7.26 11.03
CA MET A 158 -6.19 -7.25 10.09
C MET A 158 -4.83 -7.28 10.80
N LEU A 159 -4.66 -6.52 11.89
CA LEU A 159 -3.42 -6.51 12.68
C LEU A 159 -3.19 -7.85 13.40
N GLN A 160 -4.25 -8.47 13.92
CA GLN A 160 -4.20 -9.83 14.51
C GLN A 160 -3.77 -10.86 13.48
N ALA A 161 -4.36 -10.83 12.28
CA ALA A 161 -3.97 -11.69 11.18
C ALA A 161 -2.51 -11.47 10.72
N GLN A 162 -1.90 -10.33 11.06
CA GLN A 162 -0.48 -10.00 10.82
C GLN A 162 0.44 -10.38 11.99
N GLY A 163 -0.10 -10.94 13.07
CA GLY A 163 0.68 -11.32 14.27
C GLY A 163 1.21 -10.11 15.06
N LEU A 164 0.63 -8.92 14.84
CA LEU A 164 1.07 -7.66 15.45
C LEU A 164 0.51 -7.41 16.85
N VAL A 165 -0.51 -8.16 17.24
CA VAL A 165 -1.19 -8.02 18.52
C VAL A 165 -1.35 -9.41 19.11
N ASP A 166 -0.57 -9.71 20.14
CA ASP A 166 -0.82 -10.85 21.01
C ASP A 166 -2.18 -10.65 21.69
N GLY A 167 -2.91 -11.76 21.90
CA GLY A 167 -4.33 -11.83 22.29
C GLY A 167 -4.73 -11.22 23.63
N THR A 168 -4.11 -10.11 24.06
CA THR A 168 -4.35 -9.40 25.32
C THR A 168 -4.84 -7.96 25.10
N PHE A 169 -5.48 -7.66 23.97
CA PHE A 169 -6.31 -6.45 23.81
C PHE A 169 -7.80 -6.83 23.73
N LEU A 170 -8.27 -7.48 24.80
CA LEU A 170 -9.68 -7.55 25.17
C LEU A 170 -9.96 -6.46 26.19
N ILE A 171 -10.18 -5.21 25.75
CA ILE A 171 -10.97 -4.28 26.55
C ILE A 171 -11.97 -3.60 25.61
N GLN A 172 -13.24 -3.99 25.81
CA GLN A 172 -14.47 -3.25 25.46
C GLN A 172 -15.13 -3.39 24.07
N VAL A 173 -14.97 -4.49 23.33
CA VAL A 173 -16.01 -4.87 22.33
C VAL A 173 -16.78 -6.12 22.77
N ALA A 174 -16.11 -7.11 23.37
CA ALA A 174 -16.79 -8.32 23.85
C ALA A 174 -17.83 -8.05 24.96
N TYR A 175 -17.59 -7.09 25.86
CA TYR A 175 -18.54 -6.77 26.94
C TYR A 175 -19.80 -6.04 26.47
N ALA A 176 -19.80 -5.42 25.28
CA ALA A 176 -20.99 -4.76 24.74
C ALA A 176 -21.94 -5.75 24.04
N PHE A 177 -21.43 -6.88 23.53
CA PHE A 177 -22.24 -7.91 22.86
C PHE A 177 -22.68 -9.06 23.76
N SER A 178 -22.00 -9.31 24.89
CA SER A 178 -22.41 -10.35 25.86
C SER A 178 -23.72 -10.04 26.63
N SER A 179 -24.37 -8.91 26.36
CA SER A 179 -25.73 -8.64 26.86
C SER A 179 -26.85 -9.13 25.93
N LEU A 180 -26.54 -9.74 24.78
CA LEU A 180 -27.51 -10.62 24.13
C LEU A 180 -27.53 -11.96 24.88
N HIS A 181 -28.55 -12.14 25.72
CA HIS A 181 -28.97 -13.45 26.21
C HIS A 181 -29.04 -14.44 25.02
N VAL A 182 -28.15 -15.42 25.02
CA VAL A 182 -28.50 -16.74 24.52
C VAL A 182 -29.60 -17.24 25.45
N ILE A 183 -30.84 -17.23 24.98
CA ILE A 183 -31.93 -17.95 25.65
C ILE A 183 -31.54 -19.44 25.54
N PRO A 184 -31.30 -20.16 26.66
CA PRO A 184 -31.20 -21.60 26.60
C PRO A 184 -32.62 -22.13 26.36
N THR A 185 -32.88 -22.64 25.15
CA THR A 185 -34.02 -23.53 24.93
C THR A 185 -33.69 -24.87 25.59
N THR A 186 -34.18 -25.05 26.82
CA THR A 186 -34.45 -26.37 27.38
C THR A 186 -35.87 -26.40 27.90
N SER A 187 -36.71 -27.15 27.18
CA SER A 187 -37.49 -28.30 27.69
C SER A 187 -38.95 -28.30 27.23
N LEU A 188 -39.28 -29.32 26.43
CA LEU A 188 -40.32 -30.30 26.75
C LEU A 188 -39.84 -31.67 26.25
#